data_AF-A0A3N5UXT0-F1
#
_entry.id   AF-A0A3N5UXT0-F1
#
_cell.length_a   1.000
_cell.length_b   1.000
_cell.length_c   1.000
_cell.angle_alpha   90.00
_cell.angle_beta   90.00
_cell.angle_gamma   90.00
#
_symmetry.space_group_name_H-M   'P 1'
#
loop_
_entity.id
_entity.type
_entity.pdbx_description
1 polymer ?
#
loop_
_entity_poly.entity_id
_entity_poly.type
_entity_poly.pdbx_seq_one_letter_code
_entity_poly.pdbx_strand_id
1 'polypeptide(L)'
;MKFTLPAHRPFNFLSVVNSHGWRQLAPFSYEEDAYTLAYILRLSNGRVVELKLRDGVEGVLVETEKLAKTERKEVAEKVTWMFGLDMDFSLFYIASRLEPKLASVKKRALGRVLRSPTLFEDVIKTILTTNTLWGATKNMTLKLVNELGEPLQDDTTKKAFPTPEAIAASSPGSLKEKIRVGYRASAIHELAVRVASGQFDLEALKTSELSTLELRKELLTINGVGPYAAANLLLILGRSDFIPIDSWALKLVSYEWYSGEPITAREVEKRFEKWGEFKGLAFWFWDWKYNE
;
A
#
# COMPACT_ATOMS: atom_id res chain seq x y z
N MET A 1 19.39 14.23 -10.58
CA MET A 1 18.66 15.49 -10.30
C MET A 1 17.94 15.39 -8.96
N LYS A 2 17.57 16.53 -8.36
CA LYS A 2 16.82 16.59 -7.09
C LYS A 2 15.66 17.58 -7.22
N PHE A 3 14.51 17.25 -6.63
CA PHE A 3 13.38 18.18 -6.50
C PHE A 3 12.50 17.77 -5.31
N THR A 4 11.81 18.74 -4.73
CA THR A 4 10.91 18.51 -3.58
C THR A 4 9.46 18.62 -4.02
N LEU A 5 8.62 17.72 -3.50
CA LEU A 5 7.18 17.74 -3.67
C LEU A 5 6.53 18.14 -2.34
N PRO A 6 5.69 19.19 -2.32
CA PRO A 6 5.05 19.65 -1.09
C PRO A 6 3.98 18.66 -0.62
N ALA A 7 3.75 18.63 0.69
CA ALA A 7 2.73 17.82 1.33
C ALA A 7 1.74 18.71 2.10
N HIS A 8 0.46 18.35 2.05
CA HIS A 8 -0.56 18.94 2.90
C HIS A 8 -0.19 18.70 4.38
N ARG A 9 -0.14 19.78 5.18
CA ARG A 9 0.36 19.71 6.56
C ARG A 9 -0.75 19.32 7.55
N PRO A 10 -0.40 18.67 8.68
CA PRO A 10 0.93 18.17 9.06
C PRO A 10 1.35 16.95 8.22
N PHE A 11 2.66 16.80 8.00
CA PHE A 11 3.27 15.69 7.26
C PHE A 11 4.56 15.26 7.95
N ASN A 12 4.79 13.95 8.05
CA ASN A 12 6.01 13.35 8.56
C ASN A 12 6.39 12.16 7.67
N PHE A 13 7.52 12.25 6.97
CA PHE A 13 7.98 11.23 6.03
C PHE A 13 8.04 9.83 6.66
N LEU A 14 8.71 9.71 7.81
CA LEU A 14 8.91 8.43 8.48
C LEU A 14 7.62 7.79 8.99
N SER A 15 6.61 8.58 9.32
CA SER A 15 5.30 8.07 9.73
C SER A 15 4.56 7.41 8.57
N VAL A 16 4.72 7.93 7.34
CA VAL A 16 4.20 7.28 6.13
C VAL A 16 5.02 6.05 5.80
N VAL A 17 6.35 6.16 5.78
CA VAL A 17 7.22 5.01 5.43
C VAL A 17 7.01 3.83 6.37
N ASN A 18 6.79 4.09 7.66
CA ASN A 18 6.58 3.06 8.68
C ASN A 18 5.10 2.75 8.95
N SER A 19 4.18 3.19 8.08
CA SER A 19 2.74 2.96 8.28
C SER A 19 2.33 1.48 8.20
N HIS A 20 3.12 0.66 7.48
CA HIS A 20 3.01 -0.80 7.40
C HIS A 20 4.21 -1.40 6.65
N GLY A 21 4.17 -2.70 6.37
CA GLY A 21 5.28 -3.46 5.78
C GLY A 21 5.65 -3.15 4.32
N TRP A 22 4.96 -2.26 3.58
CA TRP A 22 5.25 -2.08 2.15
C TRP A 22 6.69 -1.70 1.83
N ARG A 23 7.33 -0.92 2.71
CA ARG A 23 8.75 -0.55 2.56
C ARG A 23 9.69 -1.76 2.47
N GLN A 24 9.24 -2.94 2.92
CA GLN A 24 9.99 -4.20 2.92
C GLN A 24 9.66 -5.11 1.74
N LEU A 25 8.73 -4.72 0.86
CA LEU A 25 8.34 -5.47 -0.32
C LEU A 25 8.97 -4.87 -1.57
N ALA A 26 9.68 -5.70 -2.34
CA ALA A 26 10.24 -5.28 -3.62
C ALA A 26 9.18 -4.62 -4.53
N PRO A 27 9.56 -3.61 -5.35
CA PRO A 27 10.92 -3.10 -5.51
C PRO A 27 11.26 -1.94 -4.55
N PHE A 28 10.54 -1.79 -3.43
CA PHE A 28 11.01 -0.93 -2.35
C PHE A 28 12.28 -1.51 -1.72
N SER A 29 13.18 -0.62 -1.32
CA SER A 29 14.24 -0.89 -0.34
C SER A 29 14.35 0.30 0.60
N TYR A 30 14.86 0.07 1.81
CA TYR A 30 15.00 1.11 2.82
C TYR A 30 16.37 1.05 3.47
N GLU A 31 17.08 2.18 3.44
CA GLU A 31 18.38 2.36 4.09
C GLU A 31 18.15 3.04 5.46
N GLU A 32 18.27 2.27 6.55
CA GLU A 32 17.98 2.73 7.92
C GLU A 32 18.87 3.91 8.32
N ASP A 33 20.19 3.81 8.11
CA ASP A 33 21.16 4.85 8.52
C ASP A 33 20.96 6.17 7.76
N ALA A 34 20.50 6.08 6.52
CA ALA A 34 20.30 7.23 5.65
C ALA A 34 18.85 7.73 5.63
N TYR A 35 17.93 7.10 6.38
CA TYR A 35 16.49 7.35 6.35
C TYR A 35 15.93 7.48 4.92
N THR A 36 16.38 6.62 4.02
CA THR A 36 16.10 6.72 2.58
C THR A 36 15.22 5.56 2.13
N LEU A 37 14.04 5.87 1.61
CA LEU A 37 13.22 4.90 0.89
C LEU A 37 13.59 4.95 -0.59
N ALA A 38 14.08 3.84 -1.14
CA ALA A 38 14.31 3.71 -2.56
C ALA A 38 13.21 2.89 -3.23
N TYR A 39 12.99 3.15 -4.52
CA TYR A 39 12.01 2.45 -5.33
C TYR A 39 12.46 2.40 -6.80
N ILE A 40 12.36 1.23 -7.43
CA ILE A 40 12.66 1.05 -8.87
C ILE A 40 11.37 1.24 -9.67
N LEU A 41 11.27 2.38 -10.35
CA LEU A 41 10.08 2.78 -11.08
C LEU A 41 10.28 2.55 -12.59
N ARG A 42 9.35 1.83 -13.21
CA ARG A 42 9.19 1.84 -14.66
C ARG A 42 8.25 2.97 -15.06
N LEU A 43 8.72 3.86 -15.92
CA LEU A 43 7.96 4.96 -16.49
C LEU A 43 7.09 4.47 -17.65
N SER A 44 6.09 5.27 -18.00
CA SER A 44 5.15 5.01 -19.10
C SER A 44 5.83 4.80 -20.46
N ASN A 45 6.99 5.42 -20.70
CA ASN A 45 7.80 5.24 -21.91
C ASN A 45 8.69 3.98 -21.90
N GLY A 46 8.60 3.15 -20.86
CA GLY A 46 9.39 1.93 -20.69
C GLY A 46 10.76 2.12 -20.05
N ARG A 47 11.19 3.35 -19.78
CA ARG A 47 12.45 3.60 -19.06
C ARG A 47 12.28 3.21 -17.59
N VAL A 48 13.25 2.49 -17.05
CA VAL A 48 13.32 2.15 -15.62
C VAL A 48 14.30 3.10 -14.94
N VAL A 49 13.90 3.69 -13.81
CA VAL A 49 14.70 4.64 -13.03
C VAL A 49 14.68 4.27 -11.55
N GLU A 50 15.76 4.56 -10.83
CA GLU A 50 15.78 4.47 -9.36
C GLU A 50 15.38 5.81 -8.75
N LEU A 51 14.42 5.78 -7.83
CA LEU A 51 14.04 6.90 -6.99
C LEU A 51 14.65 6.71 -5.60
N LYS A 52 15.26 7.75 -5.04
CA LYS A 52 15.67 7.86 -3.63
C LYS A 52 14.84 8.96 -2.98
N LEU A 53 14.01 8.58 -2.02
CA LEU A 53 13.00 9.42 -1.38
C LEU A 53 13.40 9.65 0.08
N ARG A 54 13.37 10.92 0.51
CA ARG A 54 13.73 11.35 1.87
C ARG A 54 12.77 12.41 2.37
N ASP A 55 12.85 12.68 3.68
CA ASP A 55 12.20 13.86 4.26
C ASP A 55 12.74 15.13 3.60
N GLY A 56 11.84 15.94 3.06
CA GLY A 56 12.15 17.19 2.39
C GLY A 56 11.54 18.37 3.13
N VAL A 57 12.02 19.58 2.82
CA VAL A 57 11.38 20.80 3.31
C VAL A 57 9.91 20.81 2.83
N GLU A 58 8.99 20.72 3.78
CA GLU A 58 7.54 20.71 3.51
C GLU A 58 6.99 19.54 2.71
N GLY A 59 7.72 18.43 2.59
CA GLY A 59 7.19 17.23 1.94
C GLY A 59 8.26 16.17 1.66
N VAL A 60 8.35 15.71 0.41
CA VAL A 60 9.26 14.62 0.01
C VAL A 60 10.33 15.14 -0.94
N LEU A 61 11.60 14.92 -0.57
CA LEU A 61 12.73 15.12 -1.46
C LEU A 61 12.89 13.89 -2.37
N VAL A 62 12.83 14.11 -3.68
CA VAL A 62 13.07 13.10 -4.71
C VAL A 62 14.45 13.30 -5.31
N GLU A 63 15.29 12.27 -5.23
CA GLU A 63 16.58 12.18 -5.91
C GLU A 63 16.56 11.02 -6.90
N THR A 64 16.93 11.28 -8.15
CA THR A 64 16.93 10.28 -9.23
C THR A 64 17.86 10.73 -10.36
N GLU A 65 18.03 9.94 -11.41
CA GLU A 65 18.76 10.31 -12.63
C GLU A 65 18.11 11.49 -13.38
N LYS A 66 18.70 11.92 -14.51
CA LYS A 66 18.14 13.06 -15.27
C LYS A 66 16.85 12.64 -15.98
N LEU A 67 15.78 13.40 -15.75
CA LEU A 67 14.46 13.17 -16.35
C LEU A 67 14.12 14.25 -17.40
N ALA A 68 13.44 13.84 -18.46
CA ALA A 68 12.71 14.74 -19.34
C ALA A 68 11.53 15.38 -18.59
N LYS A 69 10.95 16.44 -19.17
CA LYS A 69 9.84 17.18 -18.53
C LYS A 69 8.61 16.29 -18.26
N THR A 70 8.26 15.42 -19.20
CA THR A 70 7.12 14.49 -19.08
C THR A 70 7.39 13.41 -18.02
N GLU A 71 8.59 12.82 -18.02
CA GLU A 71 9.01 11.85 -17.02
C GLU A 71 9.03 12.45 -15.61
N ARG A 72 9.51 13.69 -15.45
CA ARG A 72 9.48 14.40 -14.16
C ARG A 72 8.06 14.60 -13.66
N LYS A 73 7.11 14.94 -14.55
CA LYS A 73 5.70 15.08 -14.21
C LYS A 73 5.13 13.74 -13.73
N GLU A 74 5.39 12.66 -14.46
CA GLU A 74 4.96 11.31 -14.09
C GLU A 74 5.53 10.90 -12.71
N VAL A 75 6.83 11.09 -12.48
CA VAL A 75 7.44 10.80 -11.16
C VAL A 75 6.80 11.63 -10.06
N ALA A 76 6.51 12.91 -10.30
CA ALA A 76 5.83 13.75 -9.31
C ALA A 76 4.44 13.21 -8.96
N GLU A 77 3.63 12.86 -9.95
CA GLU A 77 2.29 12.27 -9.75
C GLU A 77 2.35 10.94 -8.98
N LYS A 78 3.31 10.07 -9.33
CA LYS A 78 3.52 8.80 -8.65
C LYS A 78 3.97 8.98 -7.19
N VAL A 79 4.92 9.86 -6.91
CA VAL A 79 5.38 10.11 -5.53
C VAL A 79 4.30 10.80 -4.70
N THR A 80 3.55 11.75 -5.28
CA THR A 80 2.38 12.36 -4.65
C THR A 80 1.35 11.30 -4.26
N TRP A 81 1.06 10.34 -5.15
CA TRP A 81 0.19 9.20 -4.86
C TRP A 81 0.77 8.31 -3.75
N MET A 82 2.02 7.86 -3.88
CA MET A 82 2.69 6.94 -2.96
C MET A 82 2.66 7.42 -1.51
N PHE A 83 2.83 8.73 -1.31
CA PHE A 83 2.84 9.33 0.02
C PHE A 83 1.52 9.99 0.41
N GLY A 84 0.50 10.00 -0.46
CA GLY A 84 -0.75 10.73 -0.21
C GLY A 84 -0.53 12.21 0.11
N LEU A 85 0.37 12.87 -0.64
CA LEU A 85 0.82 14.24 -0.31
C LEU A 85 -0.33 15.25 -0.33
N ASP A 86 -1.35 15.04 -1.16
CA ASP A 86 -2.50 15.94 -1.29
C ASP A 86 -3.60 15.69 -0.24
N MET A 87 -3.51 14.61 0.54
CA MET A 87 -4.57 14.22 1.47
C MET A 87 -4.61 15.12 2.70
N ASP A 88 -5.81 15.48 3.15
CA ASP A 88 -6.04 16.22 4.40
C ASP A 88 -6.66 15.30 5.46
N PHE A 89 -6.04 15.27 6.66
CA PHE A 89 -6.48 14.47 7.81
C PHE A 89 -6.97 15.34 8.97
N SER A 90 -7.24 16.63 8.73
CA SER A 90 -7.70 17.57 9.75
C SER A 90 -8.96 17.10 10.47
N LEU A 91 -9.93 16.54 9.73
CA LEU A 91 -11.15 15.98 10.32
C LEU A 91 -10.87 14.74 11.19
N PHE A 92 -9.97 13.85 10.75
CA PHE A 92 -9.53 12.71 11.56
C PHE A 92 -8.86 13.17 12.87
N TYR A 93 -8.03 14.21 12.81
CA TYR A 93 -7.38 14.78 14.00
C TYR A 93 -8.39 15.41 14.96
N ILE A 94 -9.43 16.05 14.45
CA ILE A 94 -10.54 16.59 15.25
C ILE A 94 -11.31 15.45 15.92
N ALA A 95 -11.60 14.36 15.19
CA ALA A 95 -12.35 13.21 15.67
C ALA A 95 -11.58 12.37 16.70
N SER A 96 -10.26 12.32 16.61
CA SER A 96 -9.39 11.53 17.49
C SER A 96 -8.92 12.26 18.76
N ARG A 97 -9.11 13.58 18.85
CA ARG A 97 -8.47 14.43 19.88
C ARG A 97 -8.74 14.05 21.35
N LEU A 98 -9.90 13.42 21.62
CA LEU A 98 -10.31 13.06 22.98
C LEU A 98 -9.97 11.61 23.35
N GLU A 99 -9.46 10.81 22.43
CA GLU A 99 -9.10 9.42 22.66
C GLU A 99 -7.62 9.33 23.05
N PRO A 100 -7.26 8.95 24.30
CA PRO A 100 -5.87 8.83 24.73
C PRO A 100 -5.02 7.92 23.83
N LYS A 101 -5.62 6.83 23.32
CA LYS A 101 -4.95 5.88 22.42
C LYS A 101 -4.68 6.43 21.02
N LEU A 102 -5.27 7.57 20.68
CA LEU A 102 -5.03 8.30 19.44
C LEU A 102 -4.39 9.68 19.68
N ALA A 103 -4.02 10.03 20.91
CA ALA A 103 -3.52 11.37 21.25
C ALA A 103 -2.26 11.78 20.45
N SER A 104 -1.47 10.80 19.99
CA SER A 104 -0.24 11.06 19.23
C SER A 104 -0.46 11.29 17.73
N VAL A 105 -1.64 11.01 17.17
CA VAL A 105 -1.86 10.98 15.70
C VAL A 105 -1.56 12.31 15.04
N LYS A 106 -2.02 13.44 15.61
CA LYS A 106 -1.74 14.78 15.07
C LYS A 106 -0.27 15.17 15.24
N LYS A 107 0.30 14.94 16.43
CA LYS A 107 1.69 15.29 16.75
C LYS A 107 2.70 14.55 15.85
N ARG A 108 2.40 13.30 15.51
CA ARG A 108 3.21 12.46 14.64
C ARG A 108 2.82 12.54 13.16
N ALA A 109 1.80 13.32 12.81
CA ALA A 109 1.24 13.39 11.46
C ALA A 109 0.84 12.01 10.88
N LEU A 110 0.22 11.16 11.70
CA LEU A 110 -0.33 9.86 11.29
C LEU A 110 -1.59 10.06 10.45
N GLY A 111 -1.99 9.04 9.68
CA GLY A 111 -3.17 9.10 8.81
C GLY A 111 -2.87 8.57 7.41
N ARG A 112 -1.71 8.92 6.87
CA ARG A 112 -1.23 8.44 5.56
C ARG A 112 -0.65 7.04 5.68
N VAL A 113 -0.91 6.22 4.67
CA VAL A 113 -0.28 4.91 4.48
C VAL A 113 0.56 4.91 3.21
N LEU A 114 1.73 4.28 3.25
CA LEU A 114 2.61 4.15 2.09
C LEU A 114 1.95 3.29 1.00
N ARG A 115 1.90 3.80 -0.22
CA ARG A 115 1.32 3.11 -1.38
C ARG A 115 2.39 2.75 -2.39
N SER A 116 2.10 1.76 -3.21
CA SER A 116 2.89 1.53 -4.42
C SER A 116 2.52 2.58 -5.49
N PRO A 117 3.35 2.80 -6.53
CA PRO A 117 3.04 3.76 -7.59
C PRO A 117 1.76 3.45 -8.38
N THR A 118 1.32 2.19 -8.41
CA THR A 118 0.10 1.73 -9.08
C THR A 118 -0.82 1.01 -8.09
N LEU A 119 -2.13 1.14 -8.28
CA LEU A 119 -3.10 0.35 -7.53
C LEU A 119 -2.98 -1.12 -7.92
N PHE A 120 -2.62 -1.42 -9.17
CA PHE A 120 -2.32 -2.79 -9.61
C PHE A 120 -1.29 -3.47 -8.70
N GLU A 121 -0.16 -2.83 -8.44
CA GLU A 121 0.85 -3.37 -7.56
C GLU A 121 0.35 -3.54 -6.12
N ASP A 122 -0.41 -2.57 -5.60
CA ASP A 122 -1.01 -2.66 -4.27
C ASP A 122 -2.00 -3.83 -4.14
N VAL A 123 -2.80 -4.10 -5.19
CA VAL A 123 -3.71 -5.26 -5.22
C VAL A 123 -2.93 -6.57 -5.25
N ILE A 124 -1.92 -6.69 -6.11
CA ILE A 124 -1.09 -7.90 -6.18
C ILE A 124 -0.39 -8.16 -4.85
N LYS A 125 0.28 -7.14 -4.28
CA LYS A 125 0.93 -7.28 -2.97
C LYS A 125 -0.08 -7.63 -1.88
N THR A 126 -1.29 -7.08 -1.89
CA THR A 126 -2.37 -7.44 -0.94
C THR A 126 -2.79 -8.91 -1.10
N ILE A 127 -2.97 -9.40 -2.33
CA ILE A 127 -3.27 -10.82 -2.58
C ILE A 127 -2.16 -11.71 -1.99
N LEU A 128 -0.89 -11.31 -2.16
CA LEU A 128 0.29 -12.01 -1.62
C LEU A 128 0.36 -12.00 -0.08
N THR A 129 -0.40 -11.17 0.63
CA THR A 129 -0.45 -11.19 2.12
C THR A 129 -1.50 -12.14 2.68
N THR A 130 -2.47 -12.57 1.88
CA THR A 130 -3.58 -13.41 2.36
C THR A 130 -3.07 -14.77 2.85
N ASN A 131 -3.56 -15.29 3.98
CA ASN A 131 -3.24 -16.63 4.52
C ASN A 131 -1.76 -17.04 4.42
N THR A 132 -0.85 -16.16 4.82
CA THR A 132 0.59 -16.46 4.79
C THR A 132 1.34 -15.64 5.83
N LEU A 133 2.59 -16.03 6.09
CA LEU A 133 3.50 -15.28 6.95
C LEU A 133 4.18 -14.18 6.16
N TRP A 134 4.52 -13.08 6.84
CA TRP A 134 5.16 -11.93 6.23
C TRP A 134 6.46 -12.28 5.46
N GLY A 135 7.27 -13.20 5.99
CA GLY A 135 8.47 -13.69 5.31
C GLY A 135 8.17 -14.33 3.94
N ALA A 136 7.07 -15.07 3.83
CA ALA A 136 6.64 -15.66 2.56
C ALA A 136 6.11 -14.60 1.59
N THR A 137 5.39 -13.59 2.06
CA THR A 137 4.97 -12.42 1.24
C THR A 137 6.18 -11.70 0.65
N LYS A 138 7.21 -11.41 1.46
CA LYS A 138 8.47 -10.80 0.99
C LYS A 138 9.12 -11.65 -0.11
N ASN A 139 9.24 -12.96 0.11
CA ASN A 139 9.86 -13.89 -0.84
C ASN A 139 9.07 -14.00 -2.16
N MET A 140 7.74 -14.10 -2.10
CA MET A 140 6.90 -14.15 -3.31
C MET A 140 7.01 -12.84 -4.09
N THR A 141 6.98 -11.69 -3.42
CA THR A 141 7.09 -10.38 -4.07
C THR A 141 8.46 -10.19 -4.73
N LEU A 142 9.53 -10.56 -4.02
CA LEU A 142 10.90 -10.48 -4.56
C LEU A 142 11.06 -11.38 -5.79
N LYS A 143 10.56 -12.62 -5.75
CA LYS A 143 10.59 -13.52 -6.92
C LYS A 143 9.76 -12.97 -8.07
N LEU A 144 8.61 -12.35 -7.79
CA LEU A 144 7.77 -11.76 -8.82
C LEU A 144 8.50 -10.66 -9.57
N VAL A 145 9.14 -9.74 -8.83
CA VAL A 145 9.97 -8.68 -9.39
C VAL A 145 11.19 -9.24 -10.13
N ASN A 146 11.89 -10.22 -9.57
CA ASN A 146 13.10 -10.77 -10.18
C ASN A 146 12.81 -11.53 -11.48
N GLU A 147 11.73 -12.28 -11.54
CA GLU A 147 11.38 -13.10 -12.71
C GLU A 147 10.75 -12.29 -13.83
N LEU A 148 9.86 -11.33 -13.50
CA LEU A 148 9.00 -10.66 -14.50
C LEU A 148 9.21 -9.13 -14.58
N GLY A 149 10.04 -8.56 -13.72
CA GLY A 149 10.31 -7.12 -13.71
C GLY A 149 11.29 -6.71 -14.81
N GLU A 150 11.14 -5.48 -15.29
CA GLU A 150 12.13 -4.88 -16.20
C GLU A 150 13.33 -4.34 -15.41
N PRO A 151 14.58 -4.62 -15.84
CA PRO A 151 15.77 -4.21 -15.12
C PRO A 151 16.06 -2.71 -15.23
N LEU A 152 16.66 -2.15 -14.19
CA LEU A 152 17.33 -0.86 -14.26
C LEU A 152 18.52 -0.97 -15.22
N GLN A 153 18.69 -0.01 -16.11
CA GLN A 153 19.68 -0.07 -17.20
C GLN A 153 21.12 -0.26 -16.69
N ASP A 154 21.48 0.44 -15.61
CA ASP A 154 22.85 0.44 -15.06
C ASP A 154 23.06 -0.62 -13.97
N ASP A 155 22.00 -1.29 -13.51
CA ASP A 155 22.07 -2.35 -12.50
C ASP A 155 20.94 -3.36 -12.71
N THR A 156 21.23 -4.42 -13.46
CA THR A 156 20.23 -5.43 -13.83
C THR A 156 19.77 -6.31 -12.67
N THR A 157 20.40 -6.18 -11.49
CA THR A 157 19.96 -6.85 -10.26
C THR A 157 18.76 -6.15 -9.63
N LYS A 158 18.56 -4.87 -9.95
CA LYS A 158 17.40 -4.07 -9.52
C LYS A 158 16.38 -4.04 -10.64
N LYS A 159 15.14 -4.41 -10.33
CA LYS A 159 14.07 -4.48 -11.31
C LYS A 159 12.83 -3.76 -10.82
N ALA A 160 12.08 -3.14 -11.74
CA ALA A 160 10.79 -2.55 -11.45
C ALA A 160 9.74 -3.63 -11.16
N PHE A 161 8.63 -3.24 -10.53
CA PHE A 161 7.50 -4.13 -10.40
C PHE A 161 6.97 -4.54 -11.79
N PRO A 162 6.61 -5.81 -12.02
CA PRO A 162 6.15 -6.26 -13.34
C PRO A 162 4.88 -5.53 -13.79
N THR A 163 4.79 -5.22 -15.07
CA THR A 163 3.56 -4.64 -15.63
C THR A 163 2.44 -5.69 -15.70
N PRO A 164 1.17 -5.28 -15.82
CA PRO A 164 0.07 -6.21 -16.08
C PRO A 164 0.34 -7.11 -17.29
N GLU A 165 0.91 -6.57 -18.38
CA GLU A 165 1.23 -7.30 -19.60
C GLU A 165 2.28 -8.39 -19.35
N ALA A 166 3.33 -8.09 -18.58
CA ALA A 166 4.38 -9.05 -18.24
C ALA A 166 3.83 -10.24 -17.42
N ILE A 167 2.93 -9.98 -16.49
CA ILE A 167 2.27 -11.04 -15.72
C ILE A 167 1.26 -11.80 -16.60
N ALA A 168 0.48 -11.11 -17.43
CA ALA A 168 -0.51 -11.71 -18.32
C ALA A 168 0.12 -12.64 -19.38
N ALA A 169 1.31 -12.30 -19.88
CA ALA A 169 2.09 -13.12 -20.81
C ALA A 169 2.66 -14.41 -20.19
N SER A 170 2.60 -14.54 -18.86
CA SER A 170 2.94 -15.77 -18.15
C SER A 170 1.75 -16.75 -18.08
N SER A 171 1.79 -17.71 -17.17
CA SER A 171 0.67 -18.62 -16.90
C SER A 171 0.54 -18.90 -15.41
N PRO A 172 -0.66 -19.28 -14.92
CA PRO A 172 -0.83 -19.67 -13.51
C PRO A 172 0.15 -20.79 -13.09
N GLY A 173 0.43 -21.75 -13.98
CA GLY A 173 1.42 -22.81 -13.74
C GLY A 173 2.84 -22.25 -13.53
N SER A 174 3.29 -21.35 -14.41
CA SER A 174 4.59 -20.70 -14.30
C SER A 174 4.72 -19.85 -13.02
N LEU A 175 3.68 -19.08 -12.68
CA LEU A 175 3.64 -18.31 -11.43
C LEU A 175 3.75 -19.24 -10.20
N LYS A 176 3.05 -20.37 -10.21
CA LYS A 176 3.09 -21.35 -9.12
C LYS A 176 4.46 -22.03 -9.00
N GLU A 177 5.10 -22.37 -10.12
CA GLU A 177 6.37 -23.09 -10.16
C GLU A 177 7.58 -22.19 -9.85
N LYS A 178 7.70 -21.06 -10.55
CA LYS A 178 8.87 -20.17 -10.46
C LYS A 178 8.77 -19.24 -9.25
N ILE A 179 7.63 -18.59 -9.10
CA ILE A 179 7.42 -17.52 -8.11
C ILE A 179 6.91 -18.09 -6.77
N ARG A 180 6.36 -19.31 -6.80
CA ARG A 180 5.85 -20.05 -5.61
C ARG A 180 4.69 -19.35 -4.93
N VAL A 181 3.81 -18.69 -5.70
CA VAL A 181 2.63 -17.97 -5.17
C VAL A 181 1.48 -18.88 -4.70
N GLY A 182 1.58 -20.19 -4.97
CA GLY A 182 0.62 -21.20 -4.51
C GLY A 182 -0.75 -21.03 -5.16
N TYR A 183 -1.81 -21.09 -4.35
CA TYR A 183 -3.19 -20.96 -4.81
C TYR A 183 -3.52 -19.57 -5.41
N ARG A 184 -2.68 -18.56 -5.13
CA ARG A 184 -2.87 -17.18 -5.59
C ARG A 184 -2.57 -17.00 -7.07
N ALA A 185 -1.92 -17.99 -7.71
CA ALA A 185 -1.46 -17.90 -9.09
C ALA A 185 -2.59 -17.54 -10.07
N SER A 186 -3.74 -18.21 -9.96
CA SER A 186 -4.88 -17.95 -10.85
C SER A 186 -5.44 -16.55 -10.68
N ALA A 187 -5.61 -16.09 -9.43
CA ALA A 187 -6.09 -14.75 -9.11
C ALA A 187 -5.16 -13.64 -9.65
N ILE A 188 -3.85 -13.80 -9.45
CA ILE A 188 -2.83 -12.86 -9.95
C ILE A 188 -2.83 -12.80 -11.48
N HIS A 189 -2.85 -13.96 -12.14
CA HIS A 189 -2.84 -14.04 -13.61
C HIS A 189 -4.12 -13.47 -14.22
N GLU A 190 -5.29 -13.82 -13.68
CA GLU A 190 -6.57 -13.31 -14.17
C GLU A 190 -6.67 -11.79 -14.04
N LEU A 191 -6.28 -11.22 -12.88
CA LEU A 191 -6.26 -9.78 -12.69
C LEU A 191 -5.34 -9.11 -13.72
N ALA A 192 -4.13 -9.65 -13.91
CA ALA A 192 -3.19 -9.14 -14.89
C ALA A 192 -3.76 -9.15 -16.32
N VAL A 193 -4.43 -10.23 -16.73
CA VAL A 193 -5.10 -10.33 -18.04
C VAL A 193 -6.22 -9.32 -18.19
N ARG A 194 -7.08 -9.15 -17.18
CA ARG A 194 -8.18 -8.17 -17.20
C ARG A 194 -7.67 -6.73 -17.32
N VAL A 195 -6.60 -6.40 -16.61
CA VAL A 195 -5.99 -5.06 -16.66
C VAL A 195 -5.25 -4.85 -17.99
N ALA A 196 -4.41 -5.80 -18.40
CA ALA A 196 -3.62 -5.70 -19.65
C ALA A 196 -4.51 -5.62 -20.90
N SER A 197 -5.68 -6.26 -20.89
CA SER A 197 -6.65 -6.19 -21.99
C SER A 197 -7.55 -4.94 -21.97
N GLY A 198 -7.46 -4.11 -20.94
CA GLY A 198 -8.34 -2.95 -20.74
C GLY A 198 -9.76 -3.30 -20.29
N GLN A 199 -10.06 -4.57 -20.00
CA GLN A 199 -11.37 -4.98 -19.48
C GLN A 199 -11.63 -4.46 -18.06
N PHE A 200 -10.58 -4.13 -17.32
CA PHE A 200 -10.69 -3.53 -16.00
C PHE A 200 -9.65 -2.44 -15.79
N ASP A 201 -10.09 -1.19 -15.85
CA ASP A 201 -9.26 -0.03 -15.49
C ASP A 201 -9.17 0.11 -13.97
N LEU A 202 -8.20 -0.61 -13.40
CA LEU A 202 -7.96 -0.60 -11.97
C LEU A 202 -7.42 0.76 -11.48
N GLU A 203 -6.70 1.51 -12.32
CA GLU A 203 -6.14 2.80 -11.92
C GLU A 203 -7.23 3.88 -11.78
N ALA A 204 -8.33 3.79 -12.55
CA ALA A 204 -9.49 4.68 -12.41
C ALA A 204 -10.13 4.63 -11.01
N LEU A 205 -9.96 3.54 -10.25
CA LEU A 205 -10.49 3.44 -8.89
C LEU A 205 -9.86 4.46 -7.93
N LYS A 206 -8.63 4.94 -8.22
CA LYS A 206 -7.93 5.95 -7.39
C LYS A 206 -8.69 7.27 -7.28
N THR A 207 -9.45 7.62 -8.32
CA THR A 207 -10.21 8.86 -8.43
C THR A 207 -11.71 8.61 -8.58
N SER A 208 -12.17 7.42 -8.17
CA SER A 208 -13.59 7.06 -8.27
C SER A 208 -14.46 7.93 -7.37
N GLU A 209 -15.60 8.37 -7.91
CA GLU A 209 -16.66 9.08 -7.19
C GLU A 209 -17.67 8.14 -6.51
N LEU A 210 -17.47 6.82 -6.63
CA LEU A 210 -18.30 5.84 -5.94
C LEU A 210 -18.23 6.05 -4.42
N SER A 211 -19.34 5.77 -3.73
CA SER A 211 -19.35 5.66 -2.28
C SER A 211 -18.37 4.57 -1.82
N THR A 212 -17.82 4.68 -0.62
CA THR A 212 -16.89 3.66 -0.09
C THR A 212 -17.50 2.25 -0.12
N LEU A 213 -18.81 2.13 0.08
CA LEU A 213 -19.51 0.83 0.04
C LEU A 213 -19.55 0.25 -1.38
N GLU A 214 -19.86 1.05 -2.40
CA GLU A 214 -19.88 0.57 -3.80
C GLU A 214 -18.47 0.27 -4.29
N LEU A 215 -17.49 1.12 -3.97
CA LEU A 215 -16.08 0.86 -4.27
C LEU A 215 -15.58 -0.43 -3.61
N ARG A 216 -16.05 -0.72 -2.39
CA ARG A 216 -15.76 -2.00 -1.72
C ARG A 216 -16.34 -3.19 -2.49
N LYS A 217 -17.56 -3.08 -3.02
CA LYS A 217 -18.17 -4.15 -3.83
C LYS A 217 -17.37 -4.38 -5.10
N GLU A 218 -16.94 -3.33 -5.78
CA GLU A 218 -16.06 -3.42 -6.96
C GLU A 218 -14.76 -4.16 -6.63
N LEU A 219 -14.08 -3.81 -5.53
CA LEU A 219 -12.86 -4.49 -5.10
C LEU A 219 -13.09 -5.98 -4.79
N LEU A 220 -14.25 -6.35 -4.24
CA LEU A 220 -14.61 -7.74 -3.94
C LEU A 220 -14.89 -8.58 -5.20
N THR A 221 -15.03 -7.97 -6.38
CA THR A 221 -15.12 -8.71 -7.65
C THR A 221 -13.77 -9.25 -8.13
N ILE A 222 -12.67 -8.82 -7.50
CA ILE A 222 -11.32 -9.27 -7.83
C ILE A 222 -11.08 -10.61 -7.15
N ASN A 223 -10.84 -11.65 -7.95
CA ASN A 223 -10.50 -12.96 -7.41
C ASN A 223 -9.24 -12.87 -6.52
N GLY A 224 -9.30 -13.48 -5.33
CA GLY A 224 -8.27 -13.36 -4.30
C GLY A 224 -8.42 -12.16 -3.36
N VAL A 225 -9.35 -11.23 -3.60
CA VAL A 225 -9.67 -10.11 -2.70
C VAL A 225 -10.89 -10.47 -1.83
N GLY A 226 -10.62 -10.88 -0.59
CA GLY A 226 -11.65 -11.09 0.44
C GLY A 226 -11.95 -9.83 1.26
N PRO A 227 -12.81 -9.92 2.30
CA PRO A 227 -13.21 -8.79 3.14
C PRO A 227 -12.05 -7.99 3.75
N TYR A 228 -11.02 -8.67 4.27
CA TYR A 228 -9.78 -8.05 4.76
C TYR A 228 -9.06 -7.27 3.66
N ALA A 229 -8.83 -7.93 2.51
CA ALA A 229 -8.07 -7.36 1.41
C ALA A 229 -8.78 -6.14 0.82
N ALA A 230 -10.11 -6.19 0.66
CA ALA A 230 -10.90 -5.05 0.21
C ALA A 230 -10.80 -3.86 1.18
N ALA A 231 -10.90 -4.09 2.50
CA ALA A 231 -10.75 -3.03 3.49
C ALA A 231 -9.33 -2.43 3.50
N ASN A 232 -8.28 -3.27 3.35
CA ASN A 232 -6.90 -2.81 3.21
C ASN A 232 -6.71 -1.93 1.96
N LEU A 233 -7.28 -2.36 0.83
CA LEU A 233 -7.22 -1.60 -0.43
C LEU A 233 -8.01 -0.29 -0.36
N LEU A 234 -9.13 -0.24 0.37
CA LEU A 234 -9.83 1.02 0.64
C LEU A 234 -8.95 1.97 1.45
N LEU A 235 -8.23 1.48 2.46
CA LEU A 235 -7.29 2.32 3.22
C LEU A 235 -6.18 2.87 2.31
N ILE A 236 -5.64 2.05 1.40
CA ILE A 236 -4.70 2.48 0.36
C ILE A 236 -5.35 3.55 -0.54
N LEU A 237 -6.62 3.40 -0.92
CA LEU A 237 -7.37 4.39 -1.69
C LEU A 237 -7.76 5.65 -0.88
N GLY A 238 -7.39 5.71 0.41
CA GLY A 238 -7.72 6.83 1.28
C GLY A 238 -9.17 6.85 1.77
N ARG A 239 -9.84 5.69 1.78
CA ARG A 239 -11.19 5.48 2.31
C ARG A 239 -11.10 4.59 3.56
N SER A 240 -11.44 5.12 4.72
CA SER A 240 -11.20 4.46 6.01
C SER A 240 -12.45 3.93 6.71
N ASP A 241 -13.56 3.83 6.00
CA ASP A 241 -14.85 3.38 6.52
C ASP A 241 -14.89 1.88 6.84
N PHE A 242 -13.79 1.14 6.65
CA PHE A 242 -13.74 -0.29 6.92
C PHE A 242 -12.43 -0.66 7.60
N ILE A 243 -12.49 -1.63 8.51
CA ILE A 243 -11.34 -2.12 9.24
C ILE A 243 -10.80 -3.36 8.50
N PRO A 244 -9.50 -3.41 8.16
CA PRO A 244 -8.88 -4.61 7.62
C PRO A 244 -8.70 -5.64 8.74
N ILE A 245 -9.75 -6.41 9.00
CA ILE A 245 -9.79 -7.41 10.08
C ILE A 245 -9.20 -8.73 9.60
N ASP A 246 -8.02 -9.07 10.12
CA ASP A 246 -7.40 -10.39 10.02
C ASP A 246 -7.29 -11.05 11.42
N SER A 247 -6.57 -12.17 11.51
CA SER A 247 -6.33 -12.85 12.79
C SER A 247 -5.55 -11.98 13.78
N TRP A 248 -4.67 -11.09 13.29
CA TRP A 248 -3.91 -10.18 14.14
C TRP A 248 -4.80 -9.08 14.70
N ALA A 249 -5.66 -8.48 13.88
CA ALA A 249 -6.66 -7.50 14.32
C ALA A 249 -7.58 -8.07 15.40
N LEU A 250 -8.08 -9.30 15.21
CA LEU A 250 -8.90 -9.99 16.22
C LEU A 250 -8.13 -10.16 17.53
N LYS A 251 -6.85 -10.55 17.45
CA LYS A 251 -5.97 -10.71 18.61
C LYS A 251 -5.77 -9.39 19.35
N LEU A 252 -5.33 -8.33 18.66
CA LEU A 252 -5.05 -7.02 19.26
C LEU A 252 -6.27 -6.44 19.99
N VAL A 253 -7.44 -6.47 19.32
CA VAL A 253 -8.70 -5.97 19.89
C VAL A 253 -9.14 -6.83 21.07
N SER A 254 -8.95 -8.15 20.99
CA SER A 254 -9.26 -9.06 22.08
C SER A 254 -8.44 -8.76 23.34
N TYR A 255 -7.13 -8.55 23.21
CA TYR A 255 -6.29 -8.21 24.38
C TYR A 255 -6.62 -6.83 24.97
N GLU A 256 -7.01 -5.87 24.13
CA GLU A 256 -7.32 -4.51 24.60
C GLU A 256 -8.66 -4.43 25.36
N TRP A 257 -9.66 -5.23 24.99
CA TRP A 257 -11.03 -5.09 25.53
C TRP A 257 -11.73 -6.36 26.00
N TYR A 258 -11.16 -7.54 25.74
CA TYR A 258 -11.79 -8.85 25.98
C TYR A 258 -10.84 -9.84 26.68
N SER A 259 -9.77 -9.34 27.33
CA SER A 259 -8.83 -10.16 28.11
C SER A 259 -8.19 -11.32 27.34
N GLY A 260 -8.10 -11.23 26.01
CA GLY A 260 -7.52 -12.29 25.18
C GLY A 260 -8.51 -13.38 24.74
N GLU A 261 -9.79 -13.28 25.10
CA GLU A 261 -10.82 -14.22 24.66
C GLU A 261 -11.11 -14.14 23.15
N PRO A 262 -11.47 -15.26 22.47
CA PRO A 262 -11.85 -15.22 21.07
C PRO A 262 -13.00 -14.25 20.79
N ILE A 263 -12.83 -13.38 19.80
CA ILE A 263 -13.85 -12.41 19.36
C ILE A 263 -14.14 -12.55 17.86
N THR A 264 -15.22 -11.91 17.44
CA THR A 264 -15.69 -11.85 16.07
C THR A 264 -15.34 -10.52 15.39
N ALA A 265 -15.34 -10.51 14.04
CA ALA A 265 -15.17 -9.27 13.29
C ALA A 265 -16.24 -8.21 13.61
N ARG A 266 -17.46 -8.63 13.96
CA ARG A 266 -18.54 -7.72 14.38
C ARG A 266 -18.21 -7.00 15.69
N GLU A 267 -17.56 -7.68 16.62
CA GLU A 267 -17.12 -7.07 17.89
C GLU A 267 -16.00 -6.06 17.65
N VAL A 268 -15.06 -6.35 16.75
CA VAL A 268 -14.05 -5.38 16.31
C VAL A 268 -14.72 -4.13 15.74
N GLU A 269 -15.61 -4.29 14.76
CA GLU A 269 -16.33 -3.17 14.14
C GLU A 269 -17.08 -2.32 15.18
N LYS A 270 -17.77 -2.97 16.12
CA LYS A 270 -18.51 -2.29 17.20
C LYS A 270 -17.61 -1.44 18.10
N ARG A 271 -16.37 -1.87 18.36
CA ARG A 271 -15.43 -1.10 19.19
C ARG A 271 -15.01 0.22 18.54
N PHE A 272 -15.00 0.26 17.21
CA PHE A 272 -14.57 1.43 16.46
C PHE A 272 -15.71 2.23 15.79
N GLU A 273 -16.97 1.83 15.99
CA GLU A 273 -18.14 2.46 15.38
C GLU A 273 -18.23 3.98 15.67
N LYS A 274 -17.81 4.42 16.86
CA LYS A 274 -17.84 5.83 17.28
C LYS A 274 -17.00 6.78 16.41
N TRP A 275 -16.05 6.26 15.62
CA TRP A 275 -15.23 7.06 14.70
C TRP A 275 -15.81 7.19 13.30
N GLY A 276 -16.96 6.57 13.01
CA GLY A 276 -17.65 6.71 11.71
C GLY A 276 -16.75 6.35 10.53
N GLU A 277 -16.63 7.26 9.55
CA GLU A 277 -15.78 7.11 8.37
C GLU A 277 -14.29 6.95 8.70
N PHE A 278 -13.85 7.32 9.91
CA PHE A 278 -12.45 7.22 10.34
C PHE A 278 -12.12 5.93 11.09
N LYS A 279 -13.05 4.98 11.23
CA LYS A 279 -12.82 3.79 12.07
C LYS A 279 -11.63 2.93 11.62
N GLY A 280 -11.38 2.83 10.32
CA GLY A 280 -10.19 2.17 9.77
C GLY A 280 -8.90 2.85 10.19
N LEU A 281 -8.84 4.19 10.16
CA LEU A 281 -7.68 4.96 10.63
C LEU A 281 -7.52 4.90 12.16
N ALA A 282 -8.62 4.96 12.89
CA ALA A 282 -8.63 4.82 14.34
C ALA A 282 -8.08 3.45 14.76
N PHE A 283 -8.49 2.37 14.09
CA PHE A 283 -7.91 1.04 14.30
C PHE A 283 -6.44 0.98 13.90
N TRP A 284 -6.09 1.51 12.73
CA TRP A 284 -4.75 1.41 12.17
C TRP A 284 -3.69 2.15 12.98
N PHE A 285 -4.04 3.32 13.53
CA PHE A 285 -3.14 4.16 14.31
C PHE A 285 -3.41 4.12 15.82
N TRP A 286 -4.16 3.12 16.28
CA TRP A 286 -4.35 2.86 17.70
C TRP A 286 -3.00 2.57 18.37
N ASP A 287 -2.74 3.16 19.54
CA ASP A 287 -1.57 2.86 20.36
C ASP A 287 -1.71 1.50 21.05
N TRP A 288 -1.51 0.44 20.26
CA TRP A 288 -1.51 -0.95 20.72
C TRP A 288 -0.32 -1.19 21.66
N LYS A 289 -0.61 -1.63 22.88
CA LYS A 289 0.42 -2.00 23.88
C LYS A 289 0.67 -3.51 23.95
N TYR A 290 0.29 -4.22 22.89
CA TYR A 290 0.48 -5.66 22.81
C TYR A 290 1.96 -5.97 22.62
N ASN A 291 2.60 -6.42 23.70
CA ASN A 291 3.94 -6.98 23.65
C ASN A 291 3.80 -8.49 23.39
N GLU A 292 4.43 -9.00 22.34
CA GLU A 292 4.60 -10.45 22.12
C GLU A 292 5.47 -11.10 23.19
#